data_AF-A0A7S1JGT4-F1
#
_entry.id   AF-A0A7S1JGT4-F1
#
_cell.length_a   1.000
_cell.length_b   1.000
_cell.length_c   1.000
_cell.angle_alpha   90.00
_cell.angle_beta   90.00
_cell.angle_gamma   90.00
#
_symmetry.space_group_name_H-M   'P 1'
#
loop_
_entity.id
_entity.type
_entity.pdbx_description
1 polymer ?
#
loop_
_entity_poly.entity_id
_entity_poly.type
_entity_poly.pdbx_seq_one_letter_code
_entity_poly.pdbx_strand_id
1 'polypeptide(L)'
;PTGYGVKFTDKLPIKFILLTAQSDPGRYGALLPRFLELVIMQYDHLLAIPSLIRSLECMEPPLAHGPSGPPAPWHLPKKAVALRAPGPAALAAHRMEMEMDGEDGELDEGGLSLDMLEKVAMASLPQLAGQRDWLIDDVLPALLQLSPENARAMARSYGRTWKRMADHMPEHCFKRSLLVLLNSNPKNERIVELEHTDVVMDVSILFQVDQRVFTDVFLLQIFLEIASFYLTASEKHIRRLQGLEPQHTQSYLLTQSS
;
A
#
# COMPACT_ATOMS: atom_id res chain seq x y z
N PRO A 1 -28.85 8.61 14.08
CA PRO A 1 -27.40 8.34 14.20
C PRO A 1 -26.66 8.79 12.92
N THR A 2 -26.08 9.99 12.97
CA THR A 2 -25.23 10.57 11.91
C THR A 2 -23.84 9.93 11.94
N GLY A 3 -23.76 8.63 11.67
CA GLY A 3 -22.48 7.98 11.42
C GLY A 3 -21.96 8.43 10.05
N TYR A 4 -20.66 8.72 9.95
CA TYR A 4 -20.03 8.85 8.64
C TYR A 4 -20.22 7.53 7.89
N GLY A 5 -20.74 7.59 6.66
CA GLY A 5 -20.86 6.38 5.84
C GLY A 5 -19.49 5.75 5.61
N VAL A 6 -19.44 4.42 5.49
CA VAL A 6 -18.19 3.64 5.35
C VAL A 6 -17.31 4.16 4.19
N LYS A 7 -17.93 4.75 3.17
CA LYS A 7 -17.27 5.42 2.04
C LYS A 7 -16.35 6.59 2.41
N PHE A 8 -16.51 7.21 3.59
CA PHE A 8 -15.65 8.30 4.05
C PHE A 8 -14.39 7.78 4.75
N THR A 9 -14.53 6.76 5.59
CA THR A 9 -13.40 6.16 6.32
C THR A 9 -12.42 5.47 5.36
N ASP A 10 -12.92 4.87 4.28
CA ASP A 10 -12.10 4.25 3.22
C ASP A 10 -11.19 5.24 2.46
N LYS A 11 -11.44 6.55 2.59
CA LYS A 11 -10.67 7.61 1.92
C LYS A 11 -9.63 8.27 2.83
N LEU A 12 -9.67 8.00 4.13
CA LEU A 12 -8.72 8.56 5.07
C LEU A 12 -7.52 7.62 5.17
N PRO A 13 -6.29 8.07 4.85
CA PRO A 13 -5.10 7.23 4.94
C PRO A 13 -4.62 7.14 6.40
N ILE A 14 -5.38 6.42 7.23
CA ILE A 14 -5.19 6.38 8.70
C ILE A 14 -3.77 5.93 9.06
N LYS A 15 -3.25 4.91 8.38
CA LYS A 15 -1.90 4.41 8.61
C LYS A 15 -0.82 5.43 8.23
N PHE A 16 -1.00 6.16 7.14
CA PHE A 16 -0.09 7.24 6.74
C PHE A 16 -0.04 8.36 7.79
N ILE A 17 -1.21 8.75 8.31
CA ILE A 17 -1.30 9.75 9.39
C ILE A 17 -0.57 9.25 10.64
N LEU A 18 -0.74 7.97 11.00
CA LEU A 18 -0.07 7.36 12.15
C LEU A 18 1.46 7.39 11.99
N LEU A 19 1.98 6.97 10.84
CA LEU A 19 3.41 6.98 10.56
C LEU A 19 3.99 8.40 10.55
N THR A 20 3.24 9.38 10.04
CA THR A 20 3.64 10.79 10.07
C THR A 20 3.68 11.34 11.50
N ALA A 21 2.74 10.95 12.35
CA ALA A 21 2.74 11.35 13.75
C ALA A 21 3.90 10.68 14.53
N GLN A 22 4.29 9.45 14.16
CA GLN A 22 5.43 8.74 14.76
C GLN A 22 6.78 9.35 14.37
N SER A 23 6.91 9.89 13.16
CA SER A 23 8.18 10.48 12.67
C SER A 23 8.49 11.87 13.23
N ASP A 24 7.50 12.54 13.86
CA ASP A 24 7.68 13.80 14.59
C ASP A 24 7.09 13.74 16.01
N PRO A 25 7.76 13.03 16.95
CA PRO A 25 7.29 12.91 18.33
C PRO A 25 7.27 14.24 19.07
N GLY A 26 8.10 15.21 18.66
CA GLY A 26 8.16 16.53 19.28
C GLY A 26 6.87 17.32 19.06
N ARG A 27 6.24 17.18 17.89
CA ARG A 27 4.99 17.86 17.55
C ARG A 27 3.74 17.09 17.96
N TYR A 28 3.76 15.75 17.89
CA TYR A 28 2.56 14.92 18.07
C TYR A 28 2.60 13.99 19.29
N GLY A 29 3.67 14.01 20.08
CA GLY A 29 3.90 13.04 21.16
C GLY A 29 2.78 12.94 22.21
N ALA A 30 2.07 14.05 22.49
CA ALA A 30 0.93 14.03 23.41
C ALA A 30 -0.33 13.37 22.82
N LEU A 31 -0.50 13.40 21.50
CA LEU A 31 -1.68 12.86 20.80
C LEU A 31 -1.46 11.42 20.33
N LEU A 32 -0.21 11.06 20.05
CA LEU A 32 0.16 9.79 19.44
C LEU A 32 -0.31 8.55 20.24
N PRO A 33 -0.17 8.48 21.59
CA PRO A 33 -0.65 7.32 22.34
C PRO A 33 -2.16 7.10 22.21
N ARG A 34 -2.95 8.19 22.26
CA ARG A 34 -4.41 8.12 22.12
C ARG A 34 -4.84 7.80 20.70
N PHE A 35 -4.15 8.36 19.72
CA PHE A 35 -4.42 8.01 18.33
C PHE A 35 -4.11 6.53 18.06
N LEU A 36 -2.98 6.01 18.56
CA LEU A 36 -2.62 4.61 18.43
C LEU A 36 -3.64 3.68 19.13
N GLU A 37 -4.09 4.03 20.33
CA GLU A 37 -5.14 3.29 21.05
C GLU A 37 -6.44 3.21 20.22
N LEU A 38 -6.87 4.33 19.63
CA LEU A 38 -8.03 4.36 18.73
C LEU A 38 -7.82 3.51 17.48
N VAL A 39 -6.63 3.54 16.87
CA VAL A 39 -6.32 2.72 15.69
C VAL A 39 -6.30 1.23 16.04
N ILE A 40 -5.73 0.83 17.19
CA ILE A 40 -5.78 -0.57 17.65
C ILE A 40 -7.23 -1.01 17.86
N MET A 41 -8.02 -0.22 18.57
CA MET A 41 -9.41 -0.54 18.86
C MET A 41 -10.28 -0.57 17.60
N GLN A 42 -10.04 0.31 16.63
CA GLN A 42 -10.94 0.46 15.48
C GLN A 42 -10.45 -0.21 14.19
N TYR A 43 -9.14 -0.32 14.00
CA TYR A 43 -8.46 -0.69 12.75
C TYR A 43 -7.19 -1.53 12.96
N ASP A 44 -7.23 -2.52 13.85
CA ASP A 44 -6.14 -3.48 14.10
C ASP A 44 -5.56 -4.14 12.84
N HIS A 45 -6.38 -4.38 11.81
CA HIS A 45 -5.94 -4.88 10.51
C HIS A 45 -4.91 -3.96 9.83
N LEU A 46 -4.91 -2.64 10.12
CA LEU A 46 -3.86 -1.71 9.66
C LEU A 46 -2.53 -1.89 10.39
N LEU A 47 -2.56 -2.57 11.55
CA LEU A 47 -1.43 -2.76 12.47
C LEU A 47 -0.91 -4.20 12.46
N ALA A 48 -1.17 -4.98 11.41
CA ALA A 48 -0.60 -6.31 11.27
C ALA A 48 0.93 -6.26 11.50
N ILE A 49 1.41 -6.99 12.52
CA ILE A 49 2.76 -6.90 13.11
C ILE A 49 3.90 -6.88 12.07
N PRO A 50 3.88 -7.70 10.98
CA PRO A 50 4.94 -7.64 9.98
C PRO A 50 5.06 -6.29 9.29
N SER A 51 3.96 -5.57 9.09
CA SER A 51 3.93 -4.24 8.45
C SER A 51 4.40 -3.12 9.39
N LEU A 52 4.18 -3.27 10.70
CA LEU A 52 4.59 -2.31 11.73
C LEU A 52 6.09 -2.39 12.01
N ILE A 53 6.63 -3.60 12.18
CA ILE A 53 8.07 -3.83 12.42
C ILE A 53 8.89 -3.25 11.25
N ARG A 54 8.46 -3.49 10.01
CA ARG A 54 9.16 -2.99 8.82
C ARG A 54 9.04 -1.48 8.60
N SER A 55 7.90 -0.89 8.97
CA SER A 55 7.73 0.57 8.94
C SER A 55 8.68 1.26 9.92
N LEU A 56 8.99 0.60 11.04
CA LEU A 56 9.99 1.05 12.01
C LEU A 56 11.44 0.84 11.51
N GLU A 57 11.71 -0.24 10.78
CA GLU A 57 13.02 -0.49 10.15
C GLU A 57 13.31 0.46 8.97
N CYS A 58 12.29 0.89 8.23
CA CYS A 58 12.43 1.92 7.17
C CYS A 58 12.64 3.34 7.74
N MET A 59 12.49 3.54 9.06
CA MET A 59 12.93 4.74 9.77
C MET A 59 14.39 4.57 10.21
N GLU A 60 15.30 4.30 9.26
CA GLU A 60 16.74 4.34 9.52
C GLU A 60 17.18 5.75 9.97
N PRO A 61 18.23 5.83 10.82
CA PRO A 61 18.54 6.98 11.66
C PRO A 61 18.96 8.21 10.84
N PRO A 62 18.87 9.43 11.41
CA PRO A 62 19.42 10.61 10.75
C PRO A 62 20.89 10.32 10.44
N LEU A 63 21.27 10.47 9.17
CA LEU A 63 22.66 10.42 8.71
C LEU A 63 23.53 11.21 9.69
N ALA A 64 24.22 10.50 10.57
CA ALA A 64 25.14 11.07 11.53
C ALA A 64 26.37 11.53 10.76
N HIS A 65 26.32 12.72 10.17
CA HIS A 65 27.46 13.62 9.90
C HIS A 65 26.95 14.95 9.31
N GLY A 66 26.75 15.94 10.17
CA GLY A 66 26.50 17.35 9.82
C GLY A 66 26.30 18.17 11.09
N PRO A 67 26.97 19.33 11.26
CA PRO A 67 27.17 19.95 12.57
C PRO A 67 25.86 20.46 13.17
N SER A 68 25.77 20.32 14.50
CA SER A 68 24.72 20.83 15.37
C SER A 68 24.38 22.29 15.09
N GLY A 69 23.16 22.51 14.59
CA GLY A 69 22.49 23.80 14.49
C GLY A 69 20.97 23.59 14.42
N PRO A 70 20.15 24.57 14.80
CA PRO A 70 18.69 24.42 14.80
C PRO A 70 18.20 24.12 13.37
N PRO A 71 17.16 23.30 13.19
CA PRO A 71 16.72 22.89 11.85
C PRO A 71 16.19 24.11 11.10
N ALA A 72 16.96 24.55 10.10
CA ALA A 72 16.53 25.54 9.13
C ALA A 72 15.57 24.89 8.12
N PRO A 73 14.59 25.64 7.57
CA PRO A 73 13.57 25.11 6.68
C PRO A 73 14.20 24.65 5.36
N TRP A 74 14.01 23.38 5.01
CA TRP A 74 14.03 22.81 3.66
C TRP A 74 15.03 23.42 2.66
N HIS A 75 16.33 23.19 2.87
CA HIS A 75 17.31 23.32 1.79
C HIS A 75 17.94 21.96 1.47
N LEU A 76 17.50 21.37 0.36
CA LEU A 76 18.13 20.22 -0.28
C LEU A 76 19.59 20.55 -0.62
N PRO A 77 20.57 19.68 -0.30
CA PRO A 77 21.95 19.88 -0.74
C PRO A 77 22.04 19.76 -2.27
N LYS A 78 22.59 20.79 -2.92
CA LYS A 78 22.67 20.97 -4.38
C LYS A 78 23.61 20.00 -5.12
N LYS A 79 24.19 18.99 -4.49
CA LYS A 79 25.09 18.02 -5.16
C LYS A 79 25.03 16.64 -4.51
N ALA A 80 23.91 15.95 -4.69
CA ALA A 80 23.95 14.51 -4.91
C ALA A 80 23.59 14.32 -6.38
N VAL A 81 24.37 13.54 -7.13
CA VAL A 81 23.94 13.05 -8.45
C VAL A 81 22.75 12.13 -8.17
N ALA A 82 21.57 12.74 -8.07
CA ALA A 82 20.32 12.05 -7.86
C ALA A 82 20.00 11.35 -9.16
N LEU A 83 20.14 10.02 -9.18
CA LEU A 83 19.32 9.18 -10.03
C LEU A 83 17.86 9.53 -9.70
N ARG A 84 17.32 10.51 -10.42
CA ARG A 84 15.93 10.91 -10.28
C ARG A 84 15.10 9.75 -10.80
N ALA A 85 14.36 9.10 -9.90
CA ALA A 85 13.29 8.23 -10.32
C ALA A 85 12.39 9.01 -11.31
N PRO A 86 12.03 8.41 -12.46
CA PRO A 86 11.20 9.08 -13.44
C PRO A 86 9.88 9.53 -12.81
N GLY A 87 9.52 10.80 -13.03
CA GLY A 87 8.23 11.33 -12.61
C GLY A 87 7.07 10.71 -13.42
N PRO A 88 5.81 10.88 -12.99
CA PRO A 88 4.65 10.29 -13.67
C PRO A 88 4.58 10.68 -15.16
N ALA A 89 4.92 11.93 -15.48
CA ALA A 89 4.99 12.42 -16.85
C ALA A 89 6.15 11.81 -17.66
N ALA A 90 7.27 11.48 -17.01
CA ALA A 90 8.40 10.83 -17.67
C ALA A 90 8.12 9.34 -17.93
N LEU A 91 7.38 8.67 -17.04
CA LEU A 91 6.90 7.30 -17.30
C LEU A 91 5.86 7.30 -18.43
N ALA A 92 4.95 8.28 -18.46
CA ALA A 92 3.98 8.43 -19.55
C ALA A 92 4.65 8.76 -20.89
N ALA A 93 5.70 9.60 -20.88
CA ALA A 93 6.50 9.91 -22.07
C ALA A 93 7.32 8.69 -22.55
N HIS A 94 7.97 7.98 -21.64
CA HIS A 94 8.68 6.73 -21.96
C HIS A 94 7.73 5.67 -22.54
N ARG A 95 6.48 5.62 -22.07
CA ARG A 95 5.44 4.77 -22.65
C ARG A 95 5.08 5.20 -24.06
N MET A 96 4.89 6.50 -24.31
CA MET A 96 4.65 7.04 -25.65
C MET A 96 5.82 6.81 -26.61
N GLU A 97 7.06 6.95 -26.13
CA GLU A 97 8.28 6.66 -26.91
C GLU A 97 8.37 5.17 -27.23
N MET A 98 8.12 4.26 -26.27
CA MET A 98 8.08 2.82 -26.53
C MET A 98 6.93 2.38 -27.45
N GLU A 99 5.78 3.10 -27.45
CA GLU A 99 4.67 2.83 -28.36
C GLU A 99 4.94 3.36 -29.79
N MET A 100 5.88 4.31 -29.97
CA MET A 100 6.25 4.88 -31.28
C MET A 100 7.53 4.28 -31.89
N ASP A 101 8.50 3.88 -31.07
CA ASP A 101 9.77 3.29 -31.51
C ASP A 101 9.64 1.77 -31.62
N GLY A 102 9.09 1.31 -32.75
CA GLY A 102 9.10 -0.11 -33.14
C GLY A 102 10.47 -0.57 -33.66
N GLU A 103 11.57 -0.32 -32.93
CA GLU A 103 12.92 -0.74 -33.32
C GLU A 103 13.63 -1.55 -32.23
N ASP A 104 13.89 -2.83 -32.56
CA ASP A 104 15.08 -3.67 -32.28
C ASP A 104 15.82 -3.60 -30.92
N GLY A 105 15.19 -3.13 -29.85
CA GLY A 105 15.52 -3.57 -28.48
C GLY A 105 14.78 -4.86 -28.20
N GLU A 106 15.42 -5.88 -27.61
CA GLU A 106 14.73 -7.09 -27.13
C GLU A 106 13.55 -6.69 -26.22
N LEU A 107 12.36 -6.63 -26.81
CA LEU A 107 11.11 -6.38 -26.12
C LEU A 107 10.79 -7.66 -25.35
N ASP A 108 11.04 -7.66 -24.04
CA ASP A 108 10.41 -8.64 -23.17
C ASP A 108 8.88 -8.49 -23.32
N GLU A 109 8.23 -9.59 -23.70
CA GLU A 109 6.81 -9.69 -24.05
C GLU A 109 5.91 -8.99 -23.00
N GLY A 110 5.56 -7.71 -23.21
CA GLY A 110 4.68 -6.97 -22.30
C GLY A 110 4.98 -5.48 -22.09
N GLY A 111 6.05 -4.94 -22.68
CA GLY A 111 6.36 -3.50 -22.59
C GLY A 111 6.75 -3.03 -21.18
N LEU A 112 7.10 -3.97 -20.29
CA LEU A 112 7.60 -3.71 -18.94
C LEU A 112 9.10 -3.90 -18.88
N SER A 113 9.83 -2.87 -18.43
CA SER A 113 11.28 -2.96 -18.22
C SER A 113 11.61 -3.17 -16.74
N LEU A 114 12.44 -4.19 -16.46
CA LEU A 114 12.97 -4.42 -15.11
C LEU A 114 13.73 -3.20 -14.58
N ASP A 115 14.52 -2.53 -15.41
CA ASP A 115 15.29 -1.33 -15.04
C ASP A 115 14.39 -0.17 -14.62
N MET A 116 13.26 0.02 -15.31
CA MET A 116 12.24 1.00 -14.93
C MET A 116 11.65 0.69 -13.54
N LEU A 117 11.33 -0.57 -13.29
CA LEU A 117 10.78 -1.02 -12.01
C LEU A 117 11.80 -0.89 -10.87
N GLU A 118 13.08 -1.18 -11.13
CA GLU A 118 14.16 -0.97 -10.17
C GLU A 118 14.40 0.51 -9.87
N LYS A 119 14.33 1.40 -10.87
CA LYS A 119 14.39 2.85 -10.66
C LYS A 119 13.24 3.35 -9.79
N VAL A 120 12.02 2.85 -10.03
CA VAL A 120 10.86 3.16 -9.18
C VAL A 120 11.03 2.60 -7.78
N ALA A 121 11.60 1.40 -7.63
CA ALA A 121 11.88 0.79 -6.33
C ALA A 121 12.82 1.64 -5.46
N MET A 122 13.63 2.52 -6.05
CA MET A 122 14.52 3.46 -5.35
C MET A 122 13.87 4.81 -5.03
N ALA A 123 12.64 5.06 -5.48
CA ALA A 123 11.96 6.31 -5.24
C ALA A 123 11.59 6.53 -3.75
N SER A 124 11.42 7.80 -3.39
CA SER A 124 10.89 8.19 -2.07
C SER A 124 9.40 7.83 -1.97
N LEU A 125 8.89 7.68 -0.74
CA LEU A 125 7.48 7.33 -0.52
C LEU A 125 6.47 8.29 -1.18
N PRO A 126 6.65 9.63 -1.14
CA PRO A 126 5.76 10.54 -1.86
C PRO A 126 5.77 10.34 -3.38
N GLN A 127 6.94 10.00 -3.94
CA GLN A 127 7.05 9.69 -5.37
C GLN A 127 6.35 8.37 -5.69
N LEU A 128 6.56 7.32 -4.88
CA LEU A 128 5.85 6.04 -5.02
C LEU A 128 4.34 6.21 -4.94
N ALA A 129 3.84 7.04 -4.01
CA ALA A 129 2.42 7.36 -3.89
C ALA A 129 1.82 7.96 -5.18
N GLY A 130 2.62 8.72 -5.94
CA GLY A 130 2.26 9.27 -7.24
C GLY A 130 2.30 8.25 -8.39
N GLN A 131 2.98 7.12 -8.20
CA GLN A 131 3.11 6.03 -9.19
C GLN A 131 2.25 4.80 -8.86
N ARG A 132 1.45 4.86 -7.79
CA ARG A 132 0.72 3.71 -7.25
C ARG A 132 -0.25 3.08 -8.26
N ASP A 133 -0.94 3.91 -9.03
CA ASP A 133 -1.98 3.44 -9.96
C ASP A 133 -1.31 2.71 -11.13
N TRP A 134 -0.21 3.25 -11.68
CA TRP A 134 0.60 2.55 -12.69
C TRP A 134 1.15 1.21 -12.17
N LEU A 135 1.73 1.20 -10.96
CA LEU A 135 2.25 -0.04 -10.37
C LEU A 135 1.16 -1.11 -10.25
N ILE A 136 -0.03 -0.76 -9.79
CA ILE A 136 -1.08 -1.75 -9.52
C ILE A 136 -1.88 -2.08 -10.78
N ASP A 137 -2.22 -1.09 -11.60
CA ASP A 137 -3.17 -1.25 -12.71
C ASP A 137 -2.50 -1.66 -14.03
N ASP A 138 -1.20 -1.35 -14.20
CA ASP A 138 -0.47 -1.70 -15.42
C ASP A 138 0.57 -2.80 -15.17
N VAL A 139 1.37 -2.70 -14.09
CA VAL A 139 2.46 -3.67 -13.86
C VAL A 139 1.94 -5.03 -13.36
N LEU A 140 1.02 -5.06 -12.38
CA LEU A 140 0.50 -6.31 -11.83
C LEU A 140 -0.21 -7.21 -12.85
N PRO A 141 -1.12 -6.72 -13.71
CA PRO A 141 -1.75 -7.58 -14.72
C PRO A 141 -0.74 -8.10 -15.75
N ALA A 142 0.22 -7.27 -16.17
CA ALA A 142 1.23 -7.69 -17.12
C ALA A 142 2.20 -8.74 -16.52
N LEU A 143 2.52 -8.64 -15.22
CA LEU A 143 3.24 -9.69 -14.50
C LEU A 143 2.52 -11.05 -14.55
N LEU A 144 1.19 -11.07 -14.49
CA LEU A 144 0.41 -12.30 -14.60
C LEU A 144 0.40 -12.90 -16.01
N GLN A 145 0.74 -12.11 -17.03
CA GLN A 145 0.76 -12.55 -18.43
C GLN A 145 2.12 -13.08 -18.87
N LEU A 146 3.20 -12.74 -18.14
CA LEU A 146 4.55 -13.21 -18.44
C LEU A 146 4.74 -14.71 -18.21
N SER A 147 5.71 -15.27 -18.94
CA SER A 147 6.21 -16.61 -18.65
C SER A 147 6.80 -16.66 -17.22
N PRO A 148 6.75 -17.83 -16.53
CA PRO A 148 7.26 -17.94 -15.16
C PRO A 148 8.73 -17.54 -14.99
N GLU A 149 9.54 -17.72 -16.03
CA GLU A 149 10.97 -17.39 -16.04
C GLU A 149 11.18 -15.87 -16.07
N ASN A 150 10.46 -15.15 -16.94
CA ASN A 150 10.53 -13.69 -17.06
C ASN A 150 9.81 -12.99 -15.89
N ALA A 151 8.72 -13.58 -15.40
CA ALA A 151 7.93 -13.04 -14.31
C ALA A 151 8.72 -12.95 -13.00
N ARG A 152 9.61 -13.90 -12.68
CA ARG A 152 10.23 -14.00 -11.35
C ARG A 152 11.08 -12.78 -10.98
N ALA A 153 11.94 -12.31 -11.87
CA ALA A 153 12.82 -11.16 -11.60
C ALA A 153 11.99 -9.87 -11.42
N MET A 154 11.01 -9.66 -12.30
CA MET A 154 10.13 -8.51 -12.20
C MET A 154 9.20 -8.60 -10.98
N ALA A 155 8.61 -9.76 -10.69
CA ALA A 155 7.74 -9.99 -9.54
C ALA A 155 8.47 -9.75 -8.21
N ARG A 156 9.77 -10.07 -8.14
CA ARG A 156 10.61 -9.72 -6.99
C ARG A 156 10.76 -8.21 -6.82
N SER A 157 11.06 -7.48 -7.89
CA SER A 157 11.24 -6.03 -7.84
C SER A 157 9.90 -5.32 -7.54
N TYR A 158 8.83 -5.79 -8.17
CA TYR A 158 7.46 -5.34 -7.96
C TYR A 158 7.02 -5.59 -6.52
N GLY A 159 7.18 -6.81 -6.01
CA GLY A 159 6.76 -7.18 -4.66
C GLY A 159 7.44 -6.33 -3.59
N ARG A 160 8.74 -6.01 -3.73
CA ARG A 160 9.42 -5.07 -2.82
C ARG A 160 8.83 -3.67 -2.88
N THR A 161 8.58 -3.16 -4.07
CA THR A 161 8.05 -1.81 -4.30
C THR A 161 6.62 -1.69 -3.78
N TRP A 162 5.77 -2.64 -4.17
CA TRP A 162 4.38 -2.77 -3.73
C TRP A 162 4.29 -2.83 -2.22
N LYS A 163 5.14 -3.63 -1.58
CA LYS A 163 5.16 -3.81 -0.13
C LYS A 163 5.51 -2.51 0.61
N ARG A 164 6.50 -1.75 0.12
CA ARG A 164 6.82 -0.42 0.67
C ARG A 164 5.60 0.52 0.60
N MET A 165 4.84 0.47 -0.50
CA MET A 165 3.60 1.25 -0.61
C MET A 165 2.52 0.75 0.34
N ALA A 166 2.28 -0.57 0.38
CA ALA A 166 1.27 -1.19 1.23
C ALA A 166 1.52 -0.95 2.72
N ASP A 167 2.79 -0.88 3.14
CA ASP A 167 3.13 -0.54 4.53
C ASP A 167 2.66 0.88 4.91
N HIS A 168 2.52 1.80 3.95
CA HIS A 168 2.12 3.20 4.19
C HIS A 168 0.68 3.53 3.80
N MET A 169 0.14 2.85 2.79
CA MET A 169 -1.21 3.05 2.23
C MET A 169 -1.89 1.71 1.94
N PRO A 170 -2.10 0.87 2.98
CA PRO A 170 -2.61 -0.49 2.82
C PRO A 170 -4.03 -0.51 2.24
N GLU A 171 -4.91 0.42 2.63
CA GLU A 171 -6.31 0.40 2.19
C GLU A 171 -6.40 0.53 0.66
N HIS A 172 -5.62 1.44 0.09
CA HIS A 172 -5.54 1.63 -1.36
C HIS A 172 -4.86 0.45 -2.05
N CYS A 173 -3.66 0.07 -1.56
CA CYS A 173 -2.86 -0.97 -2.20
C CYS A 173 -3.60 -2.32 -2.22
N PHE A 174 -4.15 -2.74 -1.08
CA PHE A 174 -4.78 -4.04 -0.96
C PHE A 174 -6.09 -4.12 -1.74
N LYS A 175 -6.96 -3.11 -1.63
CA LYS A 175 -8.22 -3.07 -2.37
C LYS A 175 -8.00 -3.05 -3.88
N ARG A 176 -7.12 -2.17 -4.36
CA ARG A 176 -6.86 -2.03 -5.80
C ARG A 176 -6.17 -3.26 -6.38
N SER A 177 -5.19 -3.82 -5.66
CA SER A 177 -4.51 -5.05 -6.10
C SER A 177 -5.48 -6.22 -6.12
N LEU A 178 -6.33 -6.39 -5.11
CA LEU A 178 -7.36 -7.43 -5.10
C LEU A 178 -8.29 -7.31 -6.31
N LEU A 179 -8.76 -6.10 -6.62
CA LEU A 179 -9.60 -5.86 -7.79
C LEU A 179 -8.91 -6.26 -9.10
N VAL A 180 -7.62 -5.93 -9.26
CA VAL A 180 -6.83 -6.34 -10.42
C VAL A 180 -6.68 -7.86 -10.50
N LEU A 181 -6.38 -8.52 -9.37
CA LEU A 181 -6.24 -9.98 -9.33
C LEU A 181 -7.57 -10.70 -9.62
N LEU A 182 -8.70 -10.15 -9.19
CA LEU A 182 -10.04 -10.66 -9.50
C LEU A 182 -10.37 -10.50 -10.98
N ASN A 183 -10.11 -9.32 -11.55
CA ASN A 183 -10.39 -9.03 -12.96
C ASN A 183 -9.43 -9.72 -13.93
N SER A 184 -8.29 -10.20 -13.45
CA SER A 184 -7.35 -10.99 -14.26
C SER A 184 -7.80 -12.44 -14.43
N ASN A 185 -8.68 -12.95 -13.55
CA ASN A 185 -9.22 -14.30 -13.66
C ASN A 185 -10.29 -14.35 -14.78
N PRO A 186 -10.08 -15.13 -15.86
CA PRO A 186 -11.03 -15.19 -16.97
C PRO A 186 -12.38 -15.80 -16.62
N LYS A 187 -12.50 -16.46 -15.47
CA LYS A 187 -13.78 -17.03 -14.98
C LYS A 187 -14.68 -16.01 -14.29
N ASN A 188 -14.13 -14.86 -13.91
CA ASN A 188 -14.89 -13.83 -13.22
C ASN A 188 -15.50 -12.86 -14.22
N GLU A 189 -16.71 -12.40 -13.91
CA GLU A 189 -17.26 -11.21 -14.56
C GLU A 189 -16.43 -9.98 -14.16
N ARG A 190 -16.30 -9.02 -15.08
CA ARG A 190 -15.51 -7.82 -14.81
C ARG A 190 -16.15 -7.00 -13.70
N ILE A 191 -15.45 -6.89 -12.58
CA ILE A 191 -15.83 -6.07 -11.43
C ILE A 191 -15.35 -4.65 -11.69
N VAL A 192 -16.27 -3.69 -11.74
CA VAL A 192 -15.96 -2.27 -11.99
C VAL A 192 -15.47 -1.58 -10.73
N GLU A 193 -16.11 -1.88 -9.60
CA GLU A 193 -15.82 -1.29 -8.30
C GLU A 193 -15.91 -2.38 -7.23
N LEU A 194 -14.99 -2.31 -6.26
CA LEU A 194 -14.94 -3.19 -5.11
C LEU A 194 -14.78 -2.30 -3.88
N GLU A 195 -15.77 -2.29 -2.99
CA GLU A 195 -15.69 -1.56 -1.72
C GLU A 195 -15.01 -2.42 -0.65
N HIS A 196 -14.40 -1.77 0.35
CA HIS A 196 -13.77 -2.50 1.46
C HIS A 196 -14.79 -3.39 2.19
N THR A 197 -16.01 -2.88 2.36
CA THR A 197 -17.12 -3.59 3.01
C THR A 197 -17.52 -4.86 2.29
N ASP A 198 -17.46 -4.90 0.96
CA ASP A 198 -17.88 -6.07 0.19
C ASP A 198 -17.01 -7.28 0.56
N VAL A 199 -15.70 -7.06 0.63
CA VAL A 199 -14.71 -8.10 0.95
C VAL A 199 -14.73 -8.46 2.44
N VAL A 200 -14.98 -7.48 3.33
CA VAL A 200 -15.10 -7.72 4.78
C VAL A 200 -16.34 -8.56 5.09
N MET A 201 -17.44 -8.34 4.37
CA MET A 201 -18.69 -9.08 4.54
C MET A 201 -18.66 -10.47 3.90
N ASP A 202 -17.96 -10.61 2.77
CA ASP A 202 -17.78 -11.88 2.07
C ASP A 202 -16.31 -12.12 1.72
N VAL A 203 -15.62 -12.80 2.64
CA VAL A 203 -14.21 -13.17 2.45
C VAL A 203 -14.01 -14.24 1.38
N SER A 204 -15.07 -14.89 0.90
CA SER A 204 -14.95 -15.91 -0.15
C SER A 204 -14.48 -15.31 -1.49
N ILE A 205 -14.70 -14.00 -1.69
CA ILE A 205 -14.21 -13.22 -2.82
C ILE A 205 -12.69 -13.38 -2.98
N LEU A 206 -11.93 -13.46 -1.88
CA LEU A 206 -10.47 -13.63 -1.93
C LEU A 206 -10.04 -14.88 -2.69
N PHE A 207 -10.85 -15.94 -2.70
CA PHE A 207 -10.50 -17.20 -3.36
C PHE A 207 -10.89 -17.24 -4.85
N GLN A 208 -11.45 -16.16 -5.37
CA GLN A 208 -11.82 -16.02 -6.78
C GLN A 208 -10.71 -15.36 -7.60
N VAL A 209 -9.56 -15.04 -7.01
CA VAL A 209 -8.43 -14.45 -7.74
C VAL A 209 -7.83 -15.40 -8.78
N ASP A 210 -7.09 -14.82 -9.74
CA ASP A 210 -6.38 -15.60 -10.75
C ASP A 210 -5.39 -16.60 -10.12
N GLN A 211 -5.46 -17.86 -10.54
CA GLN A 211 -4.62 -18.95 -10.02
C GLN A 211 -3.13 -18.76 -10.34
N ARG A 212 -2.78 -17.97 -11.36
CA ARG A 212 -1.39 -17.63 -11.71
C ARG A 212 -0.66 -16.93 -10.58
N VAL A 213 -1.40 -16.23 -9.71
CA VAL A 213 -0.85 -15.61 -8.48
C VAL A 213 -0.14 -16.64 -7.59
N PHE A 214 -0.60 -17.88 -7.58
CA PHE A 214 -0.03 -18.95 -6.73
C PHE A 214 1.21 -19.61 -7.33
N THR A 215 1.58 -19.25 -8.56
CA THR A 215 2.73 -19.85 -9.26
C THR A 215 4.05 -19.14 -8.98
N ASP A 216 4.00 -17.87 -8.54
CA ASP A 216 5.17 -17.09 -8.15
C ASP A 216 5.13 -16.75 -6.65
N VAL A 217 6.28 -16.88 -5.98
CA VAL A 217 6.37 -16.70 -4.52
C VAL A 217 6.11 -15.24 -4.09
N PHE A 218 6.47 -14.26 -4.92
CA PHE A 218 6.28 -12.85 -4.61
C PHE A 218 4.84 -12.43 -4.84
N LEU A 219 4.19 -12.91 -5.90
CA LEU A 219 2.76 -12.70 -6.12
C LEU A 219 1.91 -13.41 -5.06
N LEU A 220 2.28 -14.64 -4.67
CA LEU A 220 1.65 -15.34 -3.55
C LEU A 220 1.80 -14.54 -2.25
N GLN A 221 2.97 -13.97 -1.98
CA GLN A 221 3.19 -13.15 -0.78
C GLN A 221 2.26 -11.93 -0.76
N ILE A 222 2.10 -11.24 -1.89
CA ILE A 222 1.17 -10.12 -2.02
C ILE A 222 -0.26 -10.57 -1.69
N PHE A 223 -0.69 -11.69 -2.27
CA PHE A 223 -2.01 -12.24 -2.00
C PHE A 223 -2.21 -12.59 -0.52
N LEU A 224 -1.24 -13.23 0.12
CA LEU A 224 -1.33 -13.60 1.53
C LEU A 224 -1.40 -12.37 2.45
N GLU A 225 -0.70 -11.29 2.12
CA GLU A 225 -0.80 -10.03 2.88
C GLU A 225 -2.19 -9.39 2.73
N ILE A 226 -2.75 -9.38 1.51
CA ILE A 226 -4.12 -8.92 1.25
C ILE A 226 -5.14 -9.80 2.00
N ALA A 227 -5.01 -11.13 1.91
CA ALA A 227 -5.92 -12.07 2.56
C ALA A 227 -5.87 -11.93 4.07
N SER A 228 -4.67 -11.84 4.66
CA SER A 228 -4.51 -11.61 6.10
C SER A 228 -5.21 -10.32 6.54
N PHE A 229 -5.07 -9.25 5.78
CA PHE A 229 -5.73 -7.98 6.09
C PHE A 229 -7.25 -8.10 6.13
N TYR A 230 -7.85 -8.65 5.08
CA TYR A 230 -9.30 -8.74 4.97
C TYR A 230 -9.90 -9.78 5.92
N LEU A 231 -9.20 -10.88 6.20
CA LEU A 231 -9.64 -11.86 7.21
C LEU A 231 -9.66 -11.24 8.61
N THR A 232 -8.62 -10.49 9.00
CA THR A 232 -8.60 -9.77 10.29
C THR A 232 -9.71 -8.71 10.36
N ALA A 233 -9.92 -7.95 9.27
CA ALA A 233 -10.99 -6.96 9.22
C ALA A 233 -12.39 -7.60 9.32
N SER A 234 -12.61 -8.73 8.64
CA SER A 234 -13.86 -9.51 8.68
C SER A 234 -14.13 -10.09 10.06
N GLU A 235 -13.13 -10.72 10.69
CA GLU A 235 -13.26 -11.24 12.05
C GLU A 235 -13.68 -10.14 13.04
N LYS A 236 -13.04 -8.98 12.97
CA LYS A 236 -13.41 -7.83 13.80
C LYS A 236 -14.83 -7.37 13.55
N HIS A 237 -15.24 -7.27 12.29
CA HIS A 237 -16.59 -6.89 11.92
C HIS A 237 -17.63 -7.85 12.53
N ILE A 238 -17.39 -9.16 12.43
CA ILE A 238 -18.25 -10.19 13.02
C ILE A 238 -18.32 -10.05 14.55
N ARG A 239 -17.18 -9.86 15.22
CA ARG A 239 -17.16 -9.66 16.69
C ARG A 239 -17.97 -8.44 17.12
N ARG A 240 -17.93 -7.35 16.35
CA ARG A 240 -18.77 -6.16 16.59
C ARG A 240 -20.25 -6.47 16.44
N LEU A 241 -20.64 -7.17 15.39
CA LEU A 241 -22.04 -7.59 15.18
C LEU A 241 -22.54 -8.50 16.30
N GLN A 242 -21.67 -9.35 16.85
CA GLN A 242 -21.97 -10.23 17.98
C GLN A 242 -21.95 -9.52 19.34
N GLY A 243 -21.62 -8.22 19.39
CA GLY A 243 -21.52 -7.46 20.63
C GLY A 243 -20.38 -7.91 21.55
N LEU A 244 -19.36 -8.60 21.00
CA LEU A 244 -18.23 -9.17 21.74
C LEU A 244 -17.07 -8.19 21.91
N GLU A 245 -17.14 -6.97 21.36
CA GLU A 245 -16.13 -5.96 21.64
C GLU A 245 -16.32 -5.35 23.04
N PRO A 246 -15.24 -5.17 23.81
CA PRO A 246 -15.32 -4.57 25.13
C PRO A 246 -15.89 -3.15 25.01
N GLN A 247 -16.99 -2.89 25.72
CA GLN A 247 -17.68 -1.60 25.78
C GLN A 247 -16.84 -0.54 26.52
N HIS A 248 -15.69 -0.14 25.99
CA HIS A 248 -14.88 0.93 26.59
C HIS A 248 -15.23 2.32 26.04
N THR A 249 -16.10 2.42 25.03
CA THR A 249 -16.42 3.70 24.38
C THR A 249 -17.59 4.46 25.02
N GLN A 250 -18.40 3.84 25.89
CA GLN A 250 -19.52 4.54 26.55
C GLN A 250 -19.15 5.27 27.84
N SER A 251 -18.00 4.98 28.45
CA SER A 251 -17.61 5.58 29.74
C SER A 251 -17.10 7.02 29.64
N TYR A 252 -16.72 7.49 28.45
CA TYR A 252 -16.01 8.77 28.29
C TYR A 252 -16.87 9.92 27.76
N LEU A 253 -18.05 9.66 27.22
CA LEU A 253 -19.02 10.71 26.88
C LEU A 253 -19.83 11.20 28.09
N LEU A 254 -19.80 10.45 29.20
CA LEU A 254 -20.52 10.81 30.43
C LEU A 254 -19.66 11.54 31.48
N THR A 255 -18.35 11.73 31.23
CA THR A 255 -17.44 12.38 32.18
C THR A 255 -17.07 13.82 31.82
N GLN A 256 -17.62 14.38 30.74
CA GLN A 256 -17.51 15.81 30.42
C GLN A 256 -18.78 16.63 30.69
N SER A 257 -19.79 16.01 31.30
CA SER A 257 -21.01 16.67 31.77
C SER A 257 -21.19 16.48 33.27
N SER A 258 -20.21 16.92 34.07
CA SER A 258 -20.34 17.08 35.52
C SER A 258 -19.55 18.30 35.95
#